data_AF-A0A9D4N7X9-F1
#
_entry.id   AF-A0A9D4N7X9-F1
#
_cell.length_a   1.000
_cell.length_b   1.000
_cell.length_c   1.000
_cell.angle_alpha   90.00
_cell.angle_beta   90.00
_cell.angle_gamma   90.00
#
_symmetry.space_group_name_H-M   'P 1'
#
loop_
_entity.id
_entity.type
_entity.pdbx_description
1 polymer ?
#
loop_
_entity_poly.entity_id
_entity_poly.type
_entity_poly.pdbx_seq_one_letter_code
_entity_poly.pdbx_strand_id
1 'polypeptide(L)'
;MWNNHHIRRASNSNVPFGRPEQMYRFPSLWNAENHIEAVTEINMAACCRESEFRSVIPCDEDVYKVCVALMKEHNLSPAKTCVEATYLYLFMRREILSIL
;
A
#
# COMPACT_ATOMS: atom_id res chain seq x y z
N MET A 1 -18.76 -12.12 -4.32
CA MET A 1 -17.36 -12.53 -4.62
C MET A 1 -16.96 -11.96 -5.97
N TRP A 2 -15.90 -11.14 -6.03
CA TRP A 2 -15.42 -10.47 -7.24
C TRP A 2 -14.75 -11.43 -8.25
N ASN A 3 -13.97 -12.41 -7.79
CA ASN A 3 -13.12 -13.28 -8.64
C ASN A 3 -13.84 -14.44 -9.34
N ASN A 4 -15.17 -14.53 -9.20
CA ASN A 4 -15.97 -15.61 -9.79
C ASN A 4 -16.60 -15.26 -11.14
N HIS A 5 -16.37 -14.04 -11.64
CA HIS A 5 -16.86 -13.61 -12.94
C HIS A 5 -16.19 -14.41 -14.07
N HIS A 6 -16.91 -14.56 -15.19
CA HIS A 6 -16.39 -15.25 -16.36
C HIS A 6 -15.86 -14.24 -17.37
N ILE A 7 -14.54 -14.22 -17.57
CA ILE A 7 -13.87 -13.48 -18.63
C ILE A 7 -14.08 -14.23 -19.94
N ARG A 8 -14.77 -13.61 -20.89
CA ARG A 8 -15.04 -14.19 -22.21
C ARG A 8 -13.75 -14.26 -23.04
N ARG A 9 -13.72 -15.24 -23.95
CA ARG A 9 -12.64 -15.37 -24.94
C ARG A 9 -12.64 -14.18 -25.90
N ALA A 10 -11.49 -13.53 -26.04
CA ALA A 10 -11.28 -12.46 -27.02
C ALA A 10 -10.87 -13.03 -28.39
N SER A 11 -10.92 -12.19 -29.42
CA SER A 11 -10.40 -12.53 -30.76
C SER A 11 -8.88 -12.76 -30.75
N ASN A 12 -8.16 -12.07 -29.88
CA ASN A 12 -6.74 -12.29 -29.63
C ASN A 12 -6.55 -13.57 -28.79
N SER A 13 -5.94 -14.60 -29.38
CA SER A 13 -5.70 -15.89 -28.74
C SER A 13 -4.73 -15.83 -27.55
N ASN A 14 -3.92 -14.77 -27.43
CA ASN A 14 -2.97 -14.59 -26.35
C ASN A 14 -3.61 -14.00 -25.08
N VAL A 15 -4.89 -13.63 -25.14
CA VAL A 15 -5.61 -13.09 -23.97
C VAL A 15 -6.22 -14.24 -23.18
N PRO A 16 -5.88 -14.38 -21.89
CA PRO A 16 -6.44 -15.43 -21.06
C PRO A 16 -7.94 -15.20 -20.81
N PHE A 17 -8.70 -16.29 -20.74
CA PHE A 17 -10.16 -16.29 -20.58
C PHE A 17 -10.57 -17.37 -19.57
N GLY A 18 -11.74 -17.22 -18.94
CA GLY A 18 -12.18 -18.14 -17.89
C GLY A 18 -12.54 -17.42 -16.59
N ARG A 19 -12.52 -18.14 -15.47
CA ARG A 19 -12.81 -17.59 -14.13
C ARG A 19 -11.50 -17.32 -13.39
N PRO A 20 -11.22 -16.09 -12.95
CA PRO A 20 -9.97 -15.75 -12.26
C PRO A 20 -9.65 -16.67 -11.08
N GLU A 21 -10.65 -17.01 -10.26
CA GLU A 21 -10.47 -17.92 -9.11
C GLU A 21 -9.95 -19.31 -9.54
N GLN A 22 -10.48 -19.85 -10.65
CA GLN A 22 -10.06 -21.16 -11.16
C GLN A 22 -8.69 -21.09 -11.83
N MET A 23 -8.44 -20.01 -12.58
CA MET A 23 -7.14 -19.75 -13.21
C MET A 23 -6.03 -19.64 -12.17
N TYR A 24 -6.30 -18.97 -11.05
CA TYR A 24 -5.37 -18.84 -9.94
C TYR A 24 -5.13 -20.18 -9.24
N ARG A 25 -6.18 -20.94 -8.92
CA ARG A 25 -6.05 -22.21 -8.17
C ARG A 25 -5.50 -23.37 -9.00
N PHE A 26 -5.74 -23.37 -10.31
CA PHE A 26 -5.40 -24.46 -11.23
C PHE A 26 -4.71 -23.93 -12.49
N PRO A 27 -3.53 -23.32 -12.36
CA PRO A 27 -2.83 -22.68 -13.49
C PRO A 27 -2.49 -23.66 -14.62
N SER A 28 -2.33 -24.95 -14.30
CA SER A 28 -2.08 -26.01 -15.29
C SER A 28 -3.18 -26.17 -16.33
N LEU A 29 -4.45 -25.85 -16.01
CA LEU A 29 -5.55 -25.86 -16.97
C LEU A 29 -5.42 -24.79 -18.06
N TRP A 30 -4.59 -23.77 -17.82
CA TRP A 30 -4.28 -22.68 -18.75
C TRP A 30 -2.86 -22.75 -19.31
N ASN A 31 -2.16 -23.88 -19.14
CA ASN A 31 -0.74 -24.02 -19.49
C ASN A 31 0.14 -22.94 -18.82
N ALA A 32 -0.26 -22.45 -17.65
CA ALA A 32 0.52 -21.54 -16.84
C ALA A 32 1.33 -22.30 -15.79
N GLU A 33 2.49 -21.76 -15.44
CA GLU A 33 3.32 -22.26 -14.35
C GLU A 33 2.64 -22.02 -13.00
N ASN A 34 2.84 -22.95 -12.06
CA ASN A 34 2.31 -22.81 -10.72
C ASN A 34 3.27 -22.00 -9.85
N HIS A 35 2.85 -20.80 -9.47
CA HIS A 35 3.58 -19.93 -8.54
C HIS A 35 2.88 -19.78 -7.18
N ILE A 36 1.94 -20.68 -6.85
CA ILE A 36 1.26 -20.66 -5.55
C ILE A 36 2.23 -21.18 -4.49
N GLU A 37 2.73 -20.28 -3.66
CA GLU A 37 3.53 -20.62 -2.49
C GLU A 37 2.65 -20.80 -1.25
N ALA A 38 2.86 -21.89 -0.52
CA ALA A 38 2.14 -22.15 0.72
C ALA A 38 2.66 -21.24 1.82
N VAL A 39 1.79 -20.36 2.34
CA VAL A 39 2.12 -19.56 3.53
C VAL A 39 1.92 -20.45 4.75
N THR A 40 3.00 -20.69 5.50
CA THR A 40 2.94 -21.46 6.75
C THR A 40 2.22 -20.66 7.85
N GLU A 41 1.66 -21.35 8.84
CA GLU A 41 1.09 -20.69 10.02
C GLU A 41 2.15 -19.85 10.77
N ILE A 42 3.40 -20.28 10.75
CA ILE A 42 4.53 -19.54 11.33
C ILE A 42 4.72 -18.20 10.60
N ASN A 43 4.69 -18.20 9.26
CA ASN A 43 4.81 -16.99 8.46
C ASN A 43 3.62 -16.05 8.73
N MET A 44 2.40 -16.59 8.81
CA MET A 44 1.22 -15.79 9.15
C MET A 44 1.33 -15.19 10.56
N ALA A 45 1.73 -15.98 11.55
CA ALA A 45 1.88 -15.52 12.93
C ALA A 45 3.00 -14.47 13.08
N ALA A 46 4.09 -14.58 12.30
CA ALA A 46 5.11 -13.54 12.23
C ALA A 46 4.53 -12.23 11.67
N CYS A 47 3.86 -12.28 10.52
CA CYS A 47 3.21 -11.11 9.94
C CYS A 47 2.18 -10.48 10.88
N CYS A 48 1.35 -11.28 11.57
CA CYS A 48 0.36 -10.78 12.51
C CYS A 48 1.00 -10.13 13.75
N ARG A 49 2.12 -10.66 14.24
CA ARG A 49 2.86 -10.05 15.37
C ARG A 49 3.51 -8.73 14.99
N GLU A 50 4.01 -8.62 13.77
CA GLU A 50 4.64 -7.40 13.25
C GLU A 50 3.62 -6.42 12.64
N SER A 51 2.37 -6.86 12.44
CA SER A 51 1.29 -6.01 11.97
C SER A 51 0.79 -5.14 13.12
N GLU A 52 1.27 -3.91 13.15
CA GLU A 52 0.73 -2.89 14.04
C GLU A 52 -0.43 -2.15 13.38
N PHE A 53 -1.49 -1.89 14.14
CA PHE A 53 -2.48 -0.91 13.70
C PHE A 53 -1.78 0.43 13.54
N ARG A 54 -2.09 1.15 12.46
CA ARG A 54 -1.55 2.50 12.25
C ARG A 54 -1.83 3.34 13.49
N SER A 55 -0.75 3.80 14.12
CA SER A 55 -0.84 4.78 15.18
C SER A 55 -1.36 6.11 14.61
N VAL A 56 -1.82 7.01 15.49
CA VAL A 56 -2.19 8.39 15.09
C VAL A 56 -0.95 9.15 14.58
N ILE A 57 0.25 8.71 14.96
CA ILE A 57 1.53 9.22 14.47
C ILE A 57 1.87 8.50 13.17
N PRO A 58 1.96 9.22 12.03
CA PRO A 58 2.11 8.60 10.70
C PRO A 58 3.56 8.19 10.37
N CYS A 59 4.51 8.51 11.23
CA CYS A 59 5.94 8.32 11.02
C CYS A 59 6.64 8.07 12.36
N ASP A 60 7.97 8.06 12.32
CA ASP A 60 8.80 8.09 13.53
C ASP A 60 8.39 9.24 14.46
N GLU A 61 8.41 8.99 15.77
CA GLU A 61 7.91 9.89 16.80
C GLU A 61 8.70 11.21 16.85
N ASP A 62 10.02 11.16 16.66
CA ASP A 62 10.85 12.35 16.71
C ASP A 62 10.67 13.19 15.45
N VAL A 63 10.53 12.54 14.28
CA VAL A 63 10.17 13.23 13.03
C VAL A 63 8.81 13.92 13.17
N TYR A 64 7.84 13.26 13.80
CA TYR A 64 6.52 13.85 14.03
C TYR A 64 6.60 15.06 14.96
N LYS A 65 7.33 14.96 16.07
CA LYS A 65 7.53 16.09 17.01
C LYS A 65 8.17 17.30 16.33
N VAL A 66 9.19 17.08 15.49
CA VAL A 66 9.83 18.15 14.70
C VAL A 66 8.82 18.80 13.75
N CYS A 67 8.05 18.00 13.00
CA CYS A 67 7.01 18.54 12.13
C CYS A 67 5.98 19.37 12.90
N VAL A 68 5.48 18.87 14.03
CA VAL A 68 4.50 19.59 14.86
C VAL A 68 5.08 20.88 15.44
N ALA A 69 6.34 20.89 15.87
CA ALA A 69 7.02 22.08 16.36
C ALA A 69 7.15 23.15 15.26
N LEU A 70 7.61 22.77 14.07
CA LEU A 70 7.70 23.65 12.90
C LEU A 70 6.32 24.19 12.51
N MET A 71 5.29 23.34 12.51
CA MET A 71 3.92 23.81 12.24
C MET A 71 3.48 24.87 13.24
N LYS A 72 3.76 24.66 14.53
CA LYS A 72 3.39 25.60 15.59
C LYS A 72 4.17 26.92 15.47
N GLU A 73 5.46 26.87 15.17
CA GLU A 73 6.31 28.05 15.00
C GLU A 73 5.85 28.92 13.83
N HIS A 74 5.50 28.29 12.71
CA HIS A 74 5.06 28.97 11.50
C HIS A 74 3.54 29.20 11.41
N ASN A 75 2.79 28.92 12.48
CA ASN A 75 1.32 29.03 12.52
C ASN A 75 0.60 28.24 11.40
N LEU A 76 1.14 27.08 11.05
CA LEU A 76 0.58 26.18 10.06
C LEU A 76 -0.42 25.21 10.71
N SER A 77 -1.43 24.81 9.94
CA SER A 77 -2.45 23.85 10.38
C SER A 77 -2.36 22.54 9.59
N PRO A 78 -2.88 21.42 10.12
CA PRO A 78 -2.94 20.16 9.38
C PRO A 78 -3.70 20.31 8.07
N ALA A 79 -3.15 19.76 6.99
CA ALA A 79 -3.77 19.80 5.68
C ALA A 79 -5.09 19.01 5.66
N LYS A 80 -6.09 19.55 4.98
CA LYS A 80 -7.42 18.94 4.78
C LYS A 80 -7.61 18.44 3.35
N THR A 81 -6.78 18.90 2.42
CA THR A 81 -6.81 18.49 1.01
C THR A 81 -5.44 17.96 0.55
N CYS A 82 -5.43 17.17 -0.52
CA CYS A 82 -4.18 16.65 -1.10
C CYS A 82 -3.23 17.78 -1.56
N VAL A 83 -3.81 18.88 -2.04
CA VAL A 83 -3.05 20.05 -2.50
C VAL A 83 -2.38 20.74 -1.31
N GLU A 84 -3.13 21.01 -0.23
CA GLU A 84 -2.58 21.55 1.02
C GLU A 84 -1.49 20.65 1.60
N ALA A 85 -1.70 19.33 1.57
CA ALA A 85 -0.73 18.36 2.08
C ALA A 85 0.59 18.42 1.30
N THR A 86 0.50 18.61 -0.02
CA THR A 86 1.69 18.77 -0.87
C THR A 86 2.47 20.03 -0.52
N TYR A 87 1.78 21.17 -0.36
CA TYR A 87 2.44 22.41 0.04
C TYR A 87 3.06 22.34 1.43
N LEU A 88 2.33 21.75 2.39
CA LEU A 88 2.83 21.54 3.75
C LEU A 88 4.08 20.67 3.75
N TYR A 89 4.08 19.57 2.98
CA TYR A 89 5.26 18.70 2.85
C TYR A 89 6.47 19.44 2.24
N LEU A 90 6.28 20.19 1.15
CA LEU A 90 7.37 20.93 0.52
C LEU A 90 7.97 21.98 1.45
N PHE A 91 7.12 22.67 2.23
CA PHE A 91 7.55 23.58 3.27
C PHE A 91 8.37 22.85 4.35
N MET A 92 7.80 21.79 4.95
CA MET A 92 8.45 21.02 6.02
C MET A 92 9.80 20.46 5.58
N ARG A 93 9.87 19.90 4.36
CA ARG A 93 11.10 19.37 3.80
C ARG A 93 12.19 20.44 3.70
N ARG A 94 11.84 21.66 3.29
CA ARG A 94 12.80 22.76 3.18
C ARG A 94 13.33 23.17 4.55
N GLU A 95 12.46 23.33 5.54
CA GLU A 95 12.86 23.74 6.89
C GLU A 95 13.68 22.63 7.59
N ILE A 96 13.30 21.37 7.45
CA ILE A 96 14.08 20.26 8.04
C ILE A 96 15.48 20.18 7.42
N LEU A 97 15.59 20.33 6.09
CA LEU A 97 16.88 20.31 5.40
C LEU A 97 17.76 21.54 5.69
N SER A 98 17.22 22.63 6.24
CA SER A 98 18.04 23.77 6.64
C SER A 98 18.67 23.61 8.02
N ILE A 99 18.15 22.67 8.83
CA ILE A 99 18.58 22.39 10.20
C ILE A 99 19.57 21.20 10.24
N LEU A 100 19.62 20.40 9.18
CA LEU A 100 20.56 19.27 8.99
C LEU A 100 21.84 19.74 8.28
#